data_AF-A0A9E5YY21-F1
#
_entry.id   AF-A0A9E5YY21-F1
#
_cell.length_a   1.000
_cell.length_b   1.000
_cell.length_c   1.000
_cell.angle_alpha   90.00
_cell.angle_beta   90.00
_cell.angle_gamma   90.00
#
_symmetry.space_group_name_H-M   'P 1'
#
loop_
_entity.id
_entity.type
_entity.pdbx_description
1 polymer ?
#
loop_
_entity_poly.entity_id
_entity_poly.type
_entity_poly.pdbx_seq_one_letter_code
_entity_poly.pdbx_strand_id
1 'polypeptide(L)'
;MARKTRRVVLSCEKEFGPEWNWMPKKLVDLVPWVEKYLELVPEEYRDSAAIETVSFRDSLRECWLNVKVCFHRPETDEEMEERLADEEAQKVEQQKLERQMLEELKERFSDR
;
A
#
# COMPACT_ATOMS: atom_id res chain seq x y z
N MET A 1 -1.03 -15.10 17.49
CA MET A 1 -0.61 -15.02 16.08
C MET A 1 0.25 -13.77 15.92
N ALA A 2 1.28 -13.78 15.05
CA ALA A 2 2.13 -12.61 14.86
C ALA A 2 1.48 -11.62 13.87
N ARG A 3 1.51 -10.31 14.18
CA ARG A 3 1.08 -9.26 13.26
C ARG A 3 2.01 -9.24 12.04
N LYS A 4 1.46 -9.14 10.83
CA LYS A 4 2.30 -8.94 9.63
C LYS A 4 2.68 -7.46 9.52
N THR A 5 3.74 -7.20 8.77
CA THR A 5 4.14 -5.83 8.41
C THR A 5 3.37 -5.39 7.16
N ARG A 6 2.74 -4.23 7.23
CA ARG A 6 2.02 -3.61 6.12
C ARG A 6 2.76 -2.37 5.62
N ARG A 7 2.80 -2.21 4.31
CA ARG A 7 3.30 -0.99 3.65
C ARG A 7 2.18 0.03 3.58
N VAL A 8 2.40 1.21 4.16
CA VAL A 8 1.50 2.37 4.06
C VAL A 8 2.04 3.28 2.96
N VAL A 9 1.15 3.84 2.14
CA VAL A 9 1.49 4.79 1.08
C VAL A 9 0.60 6.02 1.23
N LEU A 10 1.20 7.14 1.60
CA LEU A 10 0.55 8.43 1.75
C LEU A 10 0.78 9.26 0.48
N SER A 11 -0.31 9.79 -0.08
CA SER A 11 -0.27 10.64 -1.27
C SER A 11 -0.22 12.09 -0.83
N CYS A 12 0.86 12.79 -1.12
CA CYS A 12 1.05 14.17 -0.65
C CYS A 12 -0.05 15.11 -1.15
N GLU A 13 -0.54 14.91 -2.38
CA GLU A 13 -1.67 15.66 -2.93
C GLU A 13 -2.96 15.51 -2.11
N LYS A 14 -3.19 14.32 -1.53
CA LYS A 14 -4.40 14.07 -0.72
C LYS A 14 -4.27 14.69 0.67
N GLU A 15 -3.07 14.66 1.24
CA GLU A 15 -2.81 15.17 2.59
C GLU A 15 -2.70 16.70 2.61
N PHE A 16 -2.09 17.30 1.59
CA PHE A 16 -1.72 18.71 1.59
C PHE A 16 -2.28 19.53 0.43
N GLY A 17 -2.86 18.90 -0.60
CA GLY A 17 -3.33 19.58 -1.80
C GLY A 17 -2.34 19.54 -2.98
N PRO A 18 -2.81 19.87 -4.20
CA PRO A 18 -2.01 19.78 -5.44
C PRO A 18 -0.84 20.75 -5.50
N GLU A 19 -0.86 21.85 -4.75
CA GLU A 19 0.23 22.83 -4.64
C GLU A 19 1.50 22.23 -4.02
N TRP A 20 1.37 21.14 -3.27
CA TRP A 20 2.52 20.44 -2.66
C TRP A 20 3.26 19.50 -3.61
N ASN A 21 2.68 19.21 -4.77
CA ASN A 21 3.34 18.48 -5.86
C ASN A 21 4.35 19.36 -6.61
N TRP A 22 4.50 20.63 -6.24
CA TRP A 22 5.42 21.56 -6.88
C TRP A 22 6.73 21.60 -6.11
N MET A 23 7.81 21.20 -6.77
CA MET A 23 9.15 21.27 -6.19
C MET A 23 9.49 22.73 -5.84
N PRO A 24 9.98 23.01 -4.61
CA PRO A 24 10.44 24.34 -4.26
C PRO A 24 11.52 24.83 -5.22
N LYS A 25 11.45 26.10 -5.62
CA LYS A 25 12.42 26.70 -6.58
C LYS A 25 13.73 27.12 -5.92
N LYS A 26 13.72 27.39 -4.60
CA LYS A 26 14.91 27.82 -3.86
C LYS A 26 15.31 26.72 -2.88
N LEU A 27 16.62 26.56 -2.68
CA LEU A 27 17.15 25.58 -1.72
C LEU A 27 16.74 25.88 -0.28
N VAL A 28 16.57 27.15 0.08
CA VAL A 28 16.11 27.55 1.42
C VAL A 28 14.70 27.02 1.73
N ASP A 29 13.88 26.83 0.70
CA ASP A 29 12.51 26.34 0.82
C ASP A 29 12.45 24.80 0.75
N LEU A 30 13.55 24.14 0.39
CA LEU A 30 13.59 22.68 0.25
C LEU A 30 13.53 21.95 1.60
N VAL A 31 14.24 22.46 2.62
CA VAL A 31 14.27 21.82 3.94
C VAL A 31 12.88 21.84 4.60
N PRO A 32 12.19 22.99 4.72
CA PRO A 32 10.83 23.02 5.27
C PRO A 32 9.83 22.17 4.48
N TRP A 33 10.03 22.06 3.16
CA TRP A 33 9.19 21.22 2.31
C TRP A 33 9.37 19.73 2.63
N VAL A 34 10.61 19.26 2.85
CA VAL A 34 10.88 17.87 3.28
C VAL A 34 10.40 17.61 4.70
N GLU A 35 10.58 18.56 5.62
CA GLU A 35 10.16 18.42 7.02
C GLU A 35 8.66 18.12 7.15
N LYS A 36 7.82 18.74 6.32
CA LYS A 36 6.38 18.43 6.30
C LYS A 36 6.07 16.96 5.98
N TYR A 37 6.87 16.33 5.12
CA TYR A 37 6.67 14.91 4.82
C TYR A 37 7.08 14.02 5.99
N LEU A 38 8.01 14.45 6.84
CA LEU A 38 8.37 13.73 8.07
C LEU A 38 7.27 13.81 9.14
N GLU A 39 6.45 14.87 9.12
CA GLU A 39 5.29 15.00 10.01
C GLU A 39 4.17 14.00 9.68
N LEU A 40 4.06 13.56 8.42
CA LEU A 40 3.10 12.54 8.01
C LEU A 40 3.45 11.14 8.55
N VAL A 41 4.71 10.91 8.87
CA VAL A 41 5.18 9.60 9.31
C VAL A 41 5.33 9.60 10.83
N PRO A 42 4.65 8.69 11.54
CA PRO A 42 4.84 8.52 12.98
C PRO A 42 6.32 8.27 13.30
N GLU A 43 6.82 8.85 14.40
CA GLU A 43 8.26 8.86 14.70
C GLU A 43 8.88 7.46 14.71
N GLU A 44 8.13 6.49 15.23
CA GLU A 44 8.49 5.08 15.33
C GLU A 44 8.72 4.38 13.98
N TYR A 45 8.20 4.92 12.87
CA TYR A 45 8.34 4.34 11.53
C TYR A 45 9.22 5.15 10.59
N ARG A 46 9.77 6.30 11.02
CA ARG A 46 10.56 7.20 10.18
C ARG A 46 11.82 6.54 9.61
N ASP A 47 12.44 5.61 10.34
CA ASP A 47 13.63 4.87 9.88
C ASP A 47 13.33 3.96 8.67
N SER A 48 12.09 3.48 8.58
CA SER A 48 11.62 2.65 7.46
C SER A 48 11.00 3.45 6.31
N ALA A 49 10.91 4.77 6.47
CA ALA A 49 10.20 5.64 5.55
C ALA A 49 11.04 5.97 4.32
N ALA A 50 10.40 5.99 3.16
CA ALA A 50 11.00 6.38 1.90
C ALA A 50 10.09 7.37 1.17
N ILE A 51 10.72 8.28 0.43
CA ILE A 51 10.04 9.22 -0.46
C ILE A 51 10.16 8.67 -1.87
N GLU A 52 9.02 8.40 -2.50
CA GLU A 52 8.92 8.03 -3.91
C GLU A 52 8.40 9.23 -4.70
N THR A 53 9.17 9.67 -5.69
CA THR A 53 8.78 10.78 -6.56
C THR A 53 8.63 10.32 -7.99
N VAL A 54 7.53 10.70 -8.64
CA VAL A 54 7.38 10.57 -10.09
C VAL A 54 7.31 11.97 -10.69
N SER A 55 8.28 12.30 -11.53
CA SER A 55 8.32 13.58 -12.22
C SER A 55 7.59 13.51 -13.55
N PHE A 56 6.80 14.53 -13.83
CA PHE A 56 6.12 14.70 -15.10
C PHE A 56 6.43 16.09 -15.65
N ARG A 57 6.57 16.18 -16.97
CA ARG A 57 6.80 17.44 -17.67
C ARG A 57 5.58 17.72 -18.54
N ASP A 58 4.94 18.86 -18.33
CA ASP A 58 3.92 19.34 -19.24
C ASP A 58 4.57 20.04 -20.46
N SER A 59 3.84 20.08 -21.56
CA SER A 59 4.05 20.87 -22.78
C SER A 59 4.40 22.33 -22.50
N LEU A 60 3.92 22.91 -21.40
CA LEU A 60 4.22 24.27 -20.94
C LEU A 60 5.55 24.42 -20.17
N ARG A 61 6.41 23.38 -20.15
CA ARG A 61 7.72 23.34 -19.46
C ARG A 61 7.65 23.40 -17.93
N GLU A 62 6.47 23.21 -17.36
CA GLU A 62 6.30 23.07 -15.92
C GLU A 62 6.53 21.62 -15.50
N CYS A 63 7.35 21.43 -14.46
CA CYS A 63 7.64 20.12 -13.90
C CYS A 63 6.79 19.94 -12.64
N TRP A 64 5.92 18.92 -12.64
CA TRP A 64 5.17 18.52 -11.45
C TRP A 64 5.72 17.20 -10.91
N LEU A 65 5.83 17.10 -9.59
CA LEU A 65 6.27 15.91 -8.88
C LEU A 65 5.07 15.30 -8.18
N ASN A 66 4.70 14.07 -8.54
CA ASN A 66 3.85 13.28 -7.67
C ASN A 66 4.73 12.71 -6.55
N VAL A 67 4.57 13.23 -5.34
CA VAL A 67 5.33 12.77 -4.16
C VAL A 67 4.47 11.81 -3.35
N LYS A 68 5.04 10.64 -3.05
CA LYS A 68 4.46 9.64 -2.16
C LYS A 68 5.42 9.36 -1.04
N VAL A 69 4.88 9.27 0.17
CA VAL A 69 5.65 8.83 1.34
C VAL A 69 5.20 7.42 1.67
N CYS A 70 6.15 6.48 1.72
CA CYS A 70 5.86 5.10 2.05
C CYS A 70 6.65 4.65 3.28
N PHE A 71 6.03 3.90 4.16
CA PHE A 71 6.68 3.34 5.35
C PHE A 71 6.06 2.01 5.75
N HIS A 72 6.73 1.27 6.63
CA HIS A 72 6.29 -0.04 7.08
C HIS A 72 5.87 0.03 8.54
N ARG A 73 4.67 -0.49 8.85
CA ARG A 73 4.19 -0.65 10.23
C ARG A 73 3.56 -2.03 10.45
N PRO A 74 3.48 -2.53 11.70
CA PRO A 74 2.62 -3.66 12.01
C PRO A 74 1.17 -3.38 11.61
N GLU A 75 0.44 -4.42 11.20
CA GLU A 75 -1.02 -4.38 11.03
C GLU A 75 -1.72 -3.85 12.30
N THR A 76 -2.82 -3.11 12.12
CA THR A 76 -3.75 -2.83 13.22
C THR A 76 -4.56 -4.08 13.55
N ASP A 77 -5.27 -4.07 14.67
CA ASP A 77 -6.13 -5.19 15.05
C ASP A 77 -7.26 -5.40 14.04
N GLU A 78 -7.88 -4.31 13.56
CA GLU A 78 -8.91 -4.35 12.51
C GLU A 78 -8.37 -4.96 11.20
N GLU A 79 -7.18 -4.55 10.75
CA GLU A 79 -6.56 -5.08 9.53
C GLU A 79 -6.19 -6.56 9.67
N MET A 80 -5.76 -6.96 10.88
CA MET A 80 -5.47 -8.35 11.17
C MET A 80 -6.75 -9.20 11.15
N GLU A 81 -7.84 -8.70 11.73
CA GLU A 81 -9.15 -9.37 11.73
C GLU A 81 -9.70 -9.51 10.30
N GLU A 82 -9.64 -8.45 9.49
CA GLU A 82 -10.02 -8.48 8.08
C GLU A 82 -9.24 -9.54 7.31
N ARG A 83 -7.90 -9.55 7.45
CA ARG A 83 -7.05 -10.54 6.79
C ARG A 83 -7.38 -11.97 7.23
N LEU A 84 -7.66 -12.19 8.52
CA LEU A 84 -8.00 -13.53 9.02
C LEU A 84 -9.35 -13.99 8.49
N ALA A 85 -10.34 -13.10 8.40
CA ALA A 85 -11.63 -13.39 7.81
C ALA A 85 -11.50 -13.76 6.32
N ASP A 86 -10.68 -13.02 5.56
CA ASP A 86 -10.39 -13.33 4.16
C ASP A 86 -9.67 -14.67 4.00
N GLU A 87 -8.66 -14.94 4.83
CA GLU A 87 -7.92 -16.21 4.83
C GLU A 87 -8.85 -17.40 5.16
N GLU A 88 -9.82 -17.22 6.04
CA GLU A 88 -10.82 -18.25 6.35
C GLU A 88 -11.82 -18.45 5.20
N ALA A 89 -12.33 -17.36 4.61
CA ALA A 89 -13.23 -17.43 3.46
C ALA A 89 -12.58 -18.15 2.27
N GLN A 90 -11.31 -17.84 1.96
CA GLN A 90 -10.56 -18.49 0.89
C GLN A 90 -10.35 -19.98 1.16
N LYS A 91 -10.06 -20.38 2.42
CA LYS A 91 -9.93 -21.80 2.78
C LYS A 91 -11.24 -22.56 2.58
N VAL A 92 -12.37 -21.96 2.98
CA VAL A 92 -13.68 -22.57 2.79
C VAL A 92 -14.00 -22.74 1.30
N GLU A 93 -13.71 -21.74 0.48
CA GLU A 93 -13.90 -21.81 -0.97
C GLU A 93 -13.00 -22.88 -1.61
N GLN A 94 -11.73 -22.92 -1.23
CA GLN A 94 -10.78 -23.92 -1.72
C GLN A 94 -11.20 -25.35 -1.35
N GLN A 95 -11.68 -25.58 -0.13
CA GLN A 95 -12.22 -26.88 0.28
C GLN A 95 -13.46 -27.29 -0.52
N LYS A 96 -14.33 -26.33 -0.90
CA LYS A 96 -15.49 -26.63 -1.76
C LYS A 96 -15.04 -27.06 -3.16
N LEU A 97 -14.08 -26.34 -3.74
CA LEU A 97 -13.51 -26.69 -5.04
C LEU A 97 -12.83 -28.07 -5.03
N GLU A 98 -12.04 -28.35 -4.00
CA GLU A 98 -11.38 -29.66 -3.84
C GLU A 98 -12.39 -30.81 -3.72
N ARG A 99 -13.50 -30.59 -2.99
CA ARG A 99 -14.57 -31.59 -2.89
C ARG A 99 -15.27 -31.83 -4.23
N GLN A 100 -15.59 -30.76 -4.96
CA GLN A 100 -16.19 -30.87 -6.29
C GLN A 100 -15.28 -31.63 -7.27
N MET A 101 -13.99 -31.27 -7.30
CA MET A 101 -13.02 -31.98 -8.14
C MET A 101 -12.92 -33.47 -7.78
N LEU A 102 -13.00 -33.81 -6.48
CA LEU A 102 -12.94 -35.19 -6.03
C LEU A 102 -14.20 -35.98 -6.41
N GLU A 103 -15.38 -35.35 -6.39
CA GLU A 103 -16.63 -35.94 -6.88
C GLU A 103 -16.57 -36.18 -8.39
N GLU A 104 -16.18 -35.18 -9.19
CA GLU A 104 -16.01 -35.32 -10.64
C GLU A 104 -15.02 -36.43 -11.02
N LEU A 105 -13.89 -36.53 -10.30
CA LEU A 105 -12.93 -37.61 -10.50
C LEU A 105 -13.54 -38.98 -10.19
N LYS A 106 -14.29 -39.11 -9.08
CA LYS A 106 -14.94 -40.39 -8.73
C LYS A 106 -15.93 -40.83 -9.79
N GLU A 107 -16.78 -39.93 -10.29
CA GLU A 107 -17.74 -40.25 -11.35
C GLU A 107 -17.01 -40.69 -12.63
N ARG A 108 -15.95 -39.96 -13.02
CA ARG A 108 -15.18 -40.27 -14.23
C ARG A 108 -14.46 -41.63 -14.17
N PHE A 109 -14.12 -42.11 -12.98
CA PHE A 109 -13.45 -43.39 -12.78
C PHE A 109 -14.39 -44.51 -12.32
N SER A 110 -15.67 -44.25 -12.02
CA SER A 110 -16.66 -45.29 -11.70
C SER A 110 -17.32 -45.92 -12.93
N ASP A 111 -17.25 -45.28 -14.09
CA ASP A 111 -17.78 -45.78 -15.38
C ASP A 111 -16.78 -46.65 -16.17
N ARG A 112 -15.74 -47.19 -15.51
CA ARG A 112 -14.79 -48.17 -16.06
C ARG A 112 -14.78 -49.44 -15.22
#